data_AF-A0A7S3MZ12-F1
#
_entry.id   AF-A0A7S3MZ12-F1
#
_cell.length_a   1.000
_cell.length_b   1.000
_cell.length_c   1.000
_cell.angle_alpha   90.00
_cell.angle_beta   90.00
_cell.angle_gamma   90.00
#
_symmetry.space_group_name_H-M   'P 1'
#
loop_
_entity.id
_entity.type
_entity.pdbx_description
1 polymer ?
#
loop_
_entity_poly.entity_id
_entity_poly.type
_entity_poly.pdbx_seq_one_letter_code
_entity_poly.pdbx_strand_id
1 'polypeptide(L)'
;MKKKVTGFGKQHKEFPSLQVSFFTRAMAMEVCFGNHEEDEPNIAVSILRSMMKLGVDVRVLVIQNIVLAGGTCMIPGFKLRVKQEMQHIIENYKEFEDLKTLKEKIKFA
;
A
#
# COMPACT_ATOMS: atom_id res chain seq x y z
N MET A 1 -12.47 29.69 27.97
CA MET A 1 -11.41 28.67 27.96
C MET A 1 -11.41 27.90 29.28
N LYS A 2 -12.00 26.70 29.32
CA LYS A 2 -11.95 25.83 30.51
C LYS A 2 -10.78 24.86 30.34
N LYS A 3 -9.70 25.05 31.11
CA LYS A 3 -8.62 24.06 31.23
C LYS A 3 -9.17 22.88 32.06
N LYS A 4 -9.38 21.72 31.43
CA LYS A 4 -9.53 20.47 32.17
C LYS A 4 -8.14 19.89 32.41
N VAL A 5 -7.79 19.77 33.68
CA VAL A 5 -6.60 19.08 34.13
C VAL A 5 -6.97 17.60 34.23
N THR A 6 -6.47 16.77 33.33
CA THR A 6 -6.51 15.31 33.50
C THR A 6 -5.09 14.81 33.71
N GLY A 7 -4.95 13.96 34.74
CA GLY A 7 -3.67 13.48 35.25
C GLY A 7 -2.82 12.79 34.19
N PHE A 8 -1.52 12.75 34.48
CA PHE A 8 -0.42 12.22 33.67
C PHE A 8 0.13 13.14 32.58
N GLY A 9 0.60 14.33 32.97
CA GLY A 9 1.86 14.97 32.52
C GLY A 9 2.17 15.17 31.02
N LYS A 10 1.35 14.64 30.11
CA LYS A 10 1.44 14.83 28.67
C LYS A 10 0.43 15.90 28.32
N GLN A 11 0.92 17.12 28.14
CA GLN A 11 0.16 18.14 27.44
C GLN A 11 -0.02 17.66 26.01
N HIS A 12 -1.11 16.95 25.71
CA HIS A 12 -1.63 16.98 24.36
C HIS A 12 -2.06 18.43 24.12
N LYS A 13 -1.24 19.20 23.40
CA LYS A 13 -1.75 20.35 22.67
C LYS A 13 -2.78 19.77 21.71
N GLU A 14 -4.06 19.84 22.09
CA GLU A 14 -5.15 19.71 21.14
C GLU A 14 -4.92 20.79 20.09
N PHE A 15 -4.29 20.42 18.98
CA PHE A 15 -4.31 21.26 17.80
C PHE A 15 -5.80 21.47 17.49
N PRO A 16 -6.28 22.72 17.39
CA PRO A 16 -7.65 22.97 16.95
C PRO A 16 -7.80 22.24 15.63
N SER A 17 -8.70 21.25 15.60
CA SER A 17 -8.88 20.27 14.52
C SER A 17 -8.33 20.74 13.18
N LEU A 18 -7.15 20.26 12.79
CA LEU A 18 -6.57 20.61 11.51
C LEU A 18 -7.52 20.12 10.41
N GLN A 19 -8.24 21.05 9.80
CA GLN A 19 -9.19 20.73 8.74
C GLN A 19 -8.41 20.53 7.45
N VAL A 20 -8.13 19.28 7.11
CA VAL A 20 -7.52 18.89 5.85
C VAL A 20 -8.61 18.46 4.88
N SER A 21 -8.52 18.93 3.64
CA SER A 21 -9.46 18.53 2.59
C SER A 21 -9.46 17.01 2.39
N PHE A 22 -10.59 16.44 1.95
CA PHE A 22 -10.65 15.02 1.60
C PHE A 22 -9.63 14.67 0.51
N PHE A 23 -9.53 15.51 -0.51
CA PHE A 23 -8.58 15.33 -1.62
C PHE A 23 -7.14 15.21 -1.11
N THR A 24 -6.69 16.14 -0.26
CA THR A 24 -5.32 16.10 0.28
C THR A 24 -5.07 14.84 1.11
N ARG A 25 -6.05 14.38 1.90
CA ARG A 25 -5.91 13.14 2.69
C ARG A 25 -5.82 11.89 1.81
N ALA A 26 -6.61 11.83 0.74
CA ALA A 26 -6.56 10.72 -0.21
C ALA A 26 -5.26 10.74 -1.01
N MET A 27 -4.92 11.88 -1.60
CA MET A 27 -3.73 12.06 -2.45
C MET A 27 -2.41 11.86 -1.70
N ALA A 28 -2.36 12.14 -0.39
CA ALA A 28 -1.16 11.90 0.40
C ALA A 28 -0.71 10.43 0.35
N MET A 29 -1.65 9.49 0.25
CA MET A 29 -1.33 8.06 0.14
C MET A 29 -1.02 7.60 -1.28
N GLU A 30 -1.49 8.34 -2.28
CA GLU A 30 -1.18 8.07 -3.69
C GLU A 30 0.31 8.17 -4.00
N VAL A 31 1.07 8.91 -3.18
CA VAL A 31 2.53 8.99 -3.30
C VAL A 31 3.18 7.59 -3.23
N CYS A 32 2.62 6.67 -2.44
CA CYS A 32 3.10 5.28 -2.37
C CYS A 32 2.85 4.48 -3.67
N PHE A 33 1.93 4.98 -4.51
CA PHE A 33 1.48 4.36 -5.74
C PHE A 33 1.71 5.26 -6.96
N GLY A 34 2.76 6.10 -6.91
CA GLY A 34 3.14 7.00 -8.00
C GLY A 34 3.66 6.29 -9.25
N ASN A 35 4.37 7.05 -10.08
CA ASN A 35 4.86 6.59 -11.38
C ASN A 35 5.80 5.37 -11.23
N HIS A 36 5.62 4.39 -12.10
CA HIS A 36 6.37 3.14 -12.09
C HIS A 36 7.76 3.25 -12.74
N GLU A 37 7.99 4.31 -13.52
CA GLU A 37 9.22 4.56 -14.26
C GLU A 37 10.23 5.43 -13.50
N GLU A 38 9.86 5.96 -12.34
CA GLU A 38 10.76 6.74 -11.48
C GLU A 38 11.74 5.85 -10.70
N ASP A 39 12.84 6.45 -10.23
CA ASP A 39 13.91 5.75 -9.50
C ASP A 39 13.42 5.05 -8.23
N GLU A 40 12.39 5.59 -7.57
CA GLU A 40 11.69 4.94 -6.46
C GLU A 40 10.41 4.29 -6.98
N PRO A 41 10.44 2.96 -7.23
CA PRO A 41 9.29 2.29 -7.80
C PRO A 41 8.15 2.21 -6.78
N ASN A 42 6.94 2.45 -7.29
CA ASN A 42 5.67 2.11 -6.67
C ASN A 42 5.75 0.78 -5.89
N ILE A 43 5.16 0.74 -4.70
CA ILE A 43 5.19 -0.42 -3.80
C ILE A 43 4.70 -1.70 -4.51
N ALA A 44 3.65 -1.61 -5.33
CA ALA A 44 3.12 -2.75 -6.06
C ALA A 44 4.11 -3.29 -7.11
N VAL A 45 4.82 -2.40 -7.83
CA VAL A 45 5.87 -2.80 -8.80
C VAL A 45 7.01 -3.51 -8.09
N SER A 46 7.44 -2.99 -6.94
CA SER A 46 8.49 -3.60 -6.12
C SER A 46 8.14 -5.03 -5.70
N ILE A 47 6.89 -5.26 -5.31
CA ILE A 47 6.37 -6.60 -4.97
C ILE A 47 6.39 -7.51 -6.20
N LEU A 48 5.87 -7.04 -7.34
CA LEU A 48 5.80 -7.84 -8.57
C LEU A 48 7.19 -8.18 -9.14
N ARG A 49 8.12 -7.23 -9.14
CA ARG A 49 9.52 -7.47 -9.53
C ARG A 49 10.20 -8.50 -8.63
N SER A 50 9.91 -8.46 -7.33
CA SER A 50 10.41 -9.47 -6.40
C SER A 50 9.85 -10.86 -6.73
N MET A 51 8.59 -10.95 -7.16
CA MET A 51 7.99 -12.21 -7.63
C MET A 51 8.59 -12.72 -8.95
N MET A 52 8.91 -11.82 -9.88
CA MET A 52 9.56 -12.19 -11.15
C MET A 52 10.95 -12.81 -10.94
N LYS A 53 11.64 -12.45 -9.85
CA LYS A 53 12.93 -13.06 -9.46
C LYS A 53 12.79 -14.46 -8.88
N LEU A 54 11.59 -14.89 -8.48
CA LEU A 54 11.35 -16.24 -7.97
C LEU A 54 11.21 -17.25 -9.11
N GLY A 55 11.56 -18.51 -8.83
CA GLY A 55 11.28 -19.63 -9.71
C GLY A 55 9.78 -19.79 -9.97
N VAL A 56 9.41 -20.22 -11.19
CA VAL A 56 8.01 -20.25 -11.65
C VAL A 56 7.10 -21.05 -10.70
N ASP A 57 7.59 -22.17 -10.17
CA ASP A 57 6.81 -23.08 -9.33
C ASP A 57 6.39 -22.47 -7.98
N VAL A 58 7.25 -21.63 -7.39
CA VAL A 58 7.00 -21.01 -6.07
C VAL A 58 6.16 -19.75 -6.15
N ARG A 59 6.04 -19.11 -7.33
CA ARG A 59 5.25 -17.88 -7.52
C ARG A 59 3.79 -18.05 -7.09
N VAL A 60 3.20 -19.22 -7.37
CA VAL A 60 1.80 -19.54 -7.01
C VAL A 60 1.59 -19.56 -5.50
N LEU A 61 2.54 -20.12 -4.75
CA LEU A 61 2.45 -20.19 -3.29
C LEU A 61 2.63 -18.81 -2.66
N VAL A 62 3.61 -18.04 -3.15
CA VAL A 62 3.93 -16.71 -2.62
C VAL A 62 2.81 -15.71 -2.87
N ILE A 63 2.20 -15.72 -4.07
CA ILE A 63 1.13 -14.76 -4.41
C ILE A 63 -0.15 -14.95 -3.60
N GLN A 64 -0.35 -16.14 -3.03
CA GLN A 64 -1.48 -16.45 -2.16
C GLN A 64 -1.24 -16.07 -0.69
N ASN A 65 0.01 -15.82 -0.30
CA ASN A 65 0.44 -15.65 1.09
C ASN A 65 1.23 -14.34 1.27
N ILE A 66 0.72 -13.24 0.75
CA ILE A 66 1.35 -11.93 0.90
C ILE A 66 1.02 -11.35 2.28
N VAL A 67 2.04 -11.00 3.06
CA VAL A 67 1.88 -10.35 4.37
C VAL A 67 2.24 -8.88 4.24
N LEU A 68 1.31 -8.00 4.64
CA LEU A 68 1.54 -6.56 4.75
C LEU A 68 1.83 -6.22 6.21
N ALA A 69 3.00 -5.66 6.49
CA ALA A 69 3.45 -5.35 7.83
C ALA A 69 3.94 -3.89 7.94
N GLY A 70 3.77 -3.30 9.13
CA GLY A 70 4.19 -1.93 9.44
C GLY A 70 3.02 -0.96 9.66
N GLY A 71 3.34 0.26 10.13
CA GLY A 71 2.34 1.27 10.47
C GLY A 71 1.52 1.76 9.27
N THR A 72 2.15 1.92 8.11
CA THR A 72 1.49 2.38 6.86
C THR A 72 0.41 1.41 6.39
N CYS A 73 0.58 0.10 6.63
CA CYS A 73 -0.40 -0.91 6.27
C CYS A 73 -1.68 -0.86 7.12
N MET A 74 -1.67 -0.14 8.25
CA MET A 74 -2.84 0.05 9.11
C MET A 74 -3.84 1.08 8.55
N ILE A 75 -3.50 1.75 7.45
CA ILE A 75 -4.38 2.73 6.80
C ILE A 75 -5.59 2.00 6.20
N PRO A 76 -6.82 2.45 6.51
CA PRO A 76 -8.03 1.83 5.97
C PRO A 76 -8.01 1.80 4.44
N GLY A 77 -8.27 0.62 3.86
CA GLY A 77 -8.30 0.45 2.41
C GLY A 77 -6.93 0.25 1.75
N PHE A 78 -5.82 0.34 2.47
CA PHE A 78 -4.48 0.17 1.91
C PHE A 78 -4.31 -1.20 1.23
N LYS A 79 -4.71 -2.30 1.89
CA LYS A 79 -4.68 -3.66 1.33
C LYS A 79 -5.47 -3.78 0.01
N LEU A 80 -6.64 -3.16 -0.05
CA LEU A 80 -7.46 -3.15 -1.27
C LEU A 80 -6.76 -2.37 -2.39
N ARG A 81 -6.20 -1.20 -2.06
CA ARG A 81 -5.49 -0.38 -3.04
C ARG A 81 -4.26 -1.08 -3.60
N VAL A 82 -3.41 -1.66 -2.75
CA VAL A 82 -2.25 -2.45 -3.22
C VAL A 82 -2.70 -3.55 -4.18
N LYS A 83 -3.81 -4.25 -3.88
CA LYS A 83 -4.37 -5.26 -4.77
C LYS A 83 -4.75 -4.69 -6.14
N GLN A 84 -5.49 -3.58 -6.15
CA GLN A 84 -5.93 -2.92 -7.39
C GLN A 84 -4.74 -2.48 -8.23
N GLU A 85 -3.74 -1.90 -7.58
CA GLU A 85 -2.52 -1.46 -8.24
C GLU A 85 -1.75 -2.62 -8.86
N MET A 86 -1.54 -3.71 -8.11
CA MET A 86 -0.88 -4.92 -8.63
C MET A 86 -1.63 -5.49 -9.83
N GLN A 87 -2.96 -5.54 -9.77
CA GLN A 87 -3.80 -6.02 -10.86
C GLN A 87 -3.69 -5.13 -12.10
N HIS A 88 -3.70 -3.81 -11.91
CA HIS A 88 -3.53 -2.83 -12.97
C HIS A 88 -2.16 -2.97 -13.66
N ILE A 89 -1.09 -3.13 -12.87
CA ILE A 89 0.26 -3.27 -13.42
C ILE A 89 0.41 -4.56 -14.23
N ILE A 90 -0.10 -5.68 -13.72
CA ILE A 90 -0.04 -6.98 -14.42
C ILE A 90 -0.75 -6.92 -15.78
N GLU A 91 -1.83 -6.13 -15.90
CA GLU A 91 -2.59 -6.01 -17.15
C GLU A 91 -1.91 -5.10 -18.18
N ASN A 92 -1.38 -3.96 -17.73
CA ASN A 92 -0.93 -2.91 -18.64
C ASN A 92 0.55 -3.00 -19.01
N TYR A 93 1.38 -3.67 -18.21
CA TYR A 93 2.82 -3.71 -18.42
C TYR A 93 3.30 -5.09 -18.91
N LYS A 94 4.02 -5.09 -20.04
CA LYS A 94 4.57 -6.32 -20.64
C LYS A 94 5.59 -7.03 -19.75
N GLU A 95 6.26 -6.30 -18.85
CA GLU A 95 7.24 -6.85 -17.90
C GLU A 95 6.64 -7.97 -17.03
N PHE A 96 5.33 -7.92 -16.75
CA PHE A 96 4.66 -8.84 -15.82
C PHE A 96 3.71 -9.82 -16.51
N GLU A 97 3.92 -10.09 -17.81
CA GLU A 97 3.07 -10.97 -18.59
C GLU A 97 2.93 -12.38 -18.00
N ASP A 98 4.03 -12.95 -17.48
CA ASP A 98 4.03 -14.25 -16.80
C ASP A 98 3.04 -14.33 -15.63
N LEU A 99 2.80 -13.19 -14.96
CA LEU A 99 1.96 -13.10 -13.77
C LEU A 99 0.47 -12.92 -14.11
N LYS A 100 0.10 -12.70 -15.38
CA LYS A 100 -1.31 -12.53 -15.81
C LYS A 100 -2.18 -13.71 -15.39
N THR A 101 -1.67 -14.93 -15.50
CA THR A 101 -2.39 -16.16 -15.11
C THR A 101 -2.62 -16.25 -13.59
N LEU A 102 -1.83 -15.53 -12.79
CA LEU A 102 -1.87 -15.56 -11.33
C LEU A 102 -2.63 -14.38 -10.72
N LYS A 103 -3.09 -13.41 -11.54
CA LYS A 103 -3.80 -12.19 -11.12
C LYS A 103 -4.95 -12.45 -10.15
N GLU A 104 -5.76 -13.48 -10.41
CA GLU A 104 -6.94 -13.82 -9.60
C GLU A 104 -6.57 -14.49 -8.26
N LYS A 105 -5.37 -15.07 -8.18
CA LYS A 105 -4.90 -15.80 -7.00
C LYS A 105 -4.25 -14.88 -5.95
N ILE A 106 -4.14 -13.58 -6.22
CA ILE A 106 -3.59 -12.59 -5.28
C ILE A 106 -4.45 -12.55 -4.00
N LYS A 107 -3.84 -12.98 -2.90
CA LYS A 107 -4.42 -12.93 -1.56
C LYS A 107 -3.40 -12.34 -0.61
N PHE A 108 -3.89 -11.45 0.25
CA PHE A 108 -3.11 -10.99 1.40
C PHE A 108 -3.66 -11.70 2.63
N ALA A 109 -2.75 -12.19 3.46
CA ALA A 109 -3.08 -12.69 4.79
C ALA A 109 -3.70 -11.59 5.66
#